data_AF-G1PSY4-F1
#
_entry.id   AF-G1PSY4-F1
#
_cell.length_a   1.000
_cell.length_b   1.000
_cell.length_c   1.000
_cell.angle_alpha   90.00
_cell.angle_beta   90.00
_cell.angle_gamma   90.00
#
_symmetry.space_group_name_H-M   'P 1'
#
loop_
_entity.id
_entity.type
_entity.pdbx_description
1 polymer ?
#
loop_
_entity_poly.entity_id
_entity_poly.type
_entity_poly.pdbx_seq_one_letter_code
_entity_poly.pdbx_strand_id
1 'polypeptide(L)'
;MCSVMMATHFEVYENAVSELAEAMEAERLDAVSIAVQWVNENITQELQGLEPSNQAEVDQTEATFFENKVQEDKEGEELEKSLENSSVHISSSLMPPPPTTPPPPPPAKKKGQKQGRKSTITEKPLPPPEPVEPVLCGSMAIGAVSLAVAKTIAVLHSNPLYFHIASLKHPQEQPAKLTIPLLMVSLVSCGKSSPGKLNLMKEVICIPHPGLMAKQVP
;
A
#
# COMPACT_ATOMS: atom_id res chain seq x y z
N MET A 1 -26.84 -1.32 -8.15
CA MET A 1 -25.44 -0.97 -8.44
C MET A 1 -24.55 -1.85 -7.56
N CYS A 2 -23.63 -2.62 -8.13
CA CYS A 2 -22.69 -3.41 -7.32
C CYS A 2 -21.64 -2.47 -6.72
N SER A 3 -21.60 -2.39 -5.39
CA SER A 3 -20.49 -1.75 -4.67
C SER A 3 -19.22 -2.57 -4.94
N VAL A 4 -18.14 -1.90 -5.35
CA VAL A 4 -16.82 -2.52 -5.41
C VAL A 4 -15.99 -1.88 -4.30
N MET A 5 -15.53 -2.71 -3.37
CA MET A 5 -14.50 -2.34 -2.42
C MET A 5 -13.15 -2.52 -3.12
N MET A 6 -12.43 -1.42 -3.35
CA MET A 6 -11.04 -1.50 -3.78
C MET A 6 -10.18 -1.74 -2.55
N ALA A 7 -9.26 -2.70 -2.64
CA ALA A 7 -8.27 -2.91 -1.59
C ALA A 7 -7.37 -1.67 -1.54
N THR A 8 -7.36 -0.98 -0.40
CA THR A 8 -6.39 0.07 -0.13
C THR A 8 -5.11 -0.56 0.42
N HIS A 9 -3.96 0.02 0.11
CA HIS A 9 -2.66 -0.43 0.66
C HIS A 9 -2.60 -0.37 2.20
N PHE A 10 -3.49 0.40 2.82
CA PHE A 10 -3.64 0.43 4.28
C PHE A 10 -4.29 -0.86 4.78
N GLU A 11 -3.46 -1.80 5.22
CA GLU A 11 -3.88 -2.94 6.01
C GLU A 11 -4.36 -2.42 7.38
N VAL A 12 -5.67 -2.50 7.65
CA VAL A 12 -6.25 -2.06 8.91
C VAL A 12 -5.71 -2.94 10.04
N TYR A 13 -4.70 -2.44 10.75
CA TYR A 13 -4.18 -3.09 11.94
C TYR A 13 -5.14 -2.81 13.10
N GLU A 14 -6.13 -3.67 13.32
CA GLU A 14 -7.16 -3.51 14.37
C GLU A 14 -6.60 -3.43 15.81
N ASN A 15 -5.29 -3.61 16.02
CA ASN A 15 -4.63 -3.56 17.33
C ASN A 15 -3.23 -2.91 17.30
N ALA A 16 -3.02 -1.83 16.55
CA ALA A 16 -1.84 -0.98 16.77
C ALA A 16 -1.96 -0.27 18.14
N VAL A 17 -0.82 0.08 18.76
CA VAL A 17 -0.83 1.00 19.93
C VAL A 17 -1.67 2.21 19.55
N SER A 18 -2.61 2.67 20.39
CA SER A 18 -3.62 3.68 20.01
C SER A 18 -3.05 4.85 19.20
N GLU A 19 -1.88 5.34 19.59
CA GLU A 19 -1.16 6.42 18.91
C GLU A 19 -0.67 6.06 17.50
N LEU A 20 -0.18 4.83 17.30
CA LEU A 20 0.20 4.32 15.97
C LEU A 20 -1.03 4.06 15.11
N ALA A 21 -2.14 3.58 15.69
CA ALA A 21 -3.40 3.41 14.97
C ALA A 21 -3.96 4.74 14.46
N GLU A 22 -3.95 5.76 15.31
CA GLU A 22 -4.38 7.13 14.98
C GLU A 22 -3.48 7.76 13.91
N ALA A 23 -2.16 7.57 14.00
CA ALA A 23 -1.22 8.07 12.99
C ALA A 23 -1.45 7.43 11.61
N MET A 24 -1.63 6.10 11.55
CA MET A 24 -1.93 5.39 10.29
C MET A 24 -3.28 5.82 9.70
N GLU A 25 -4.29 6.03 10.56
CA GLU A 25 -5.60 6.50 10.10
C GLU A 25 -5.52 7.94 9.57
N ALA A 26 -4.74 8.81 10.21
CA ALA A 26 -4.49 10.17 9.71
C ALA A 26 -3.78 10.15 8.35
N GLU A 27 -2.74 9.33 8.19
CA GLU A 27 -2.04 9.12 6.91
C GLU A 27 -3.00 8.59 5.84
N ARG A 28 -3.86 7.63 6.19
CA ARG A 28 -4.89 7.10 5.29
C ARG A 28 -5.87 8.19 4.86
N LEU A 29 -6.34 9.02 5.78
CA LEU A 29 -7.26 10.12 5.48
C LEU A 29 -6.62 11.17 4.59
N ASP A 30 -5.35 11.49 4.81
CA ASP A 30 -4.59 12.40 3.97
C ASP A 30 -4.41 11.83 2.55
N ALA A 31 -3.98 10.57 2.43
CA ALA A 31 -3.86 9.88 1.15
C ALA A 31 -5.20 9.82 0.39
N VAL A 32 -6.33 9.62 1.09
CA VAL A 32 -7.68 9.66 0.50
C VAL A 32 -8.05 11.08 0.09
N SER A 33 -7.74 12.09 0.89
CA SER A 33 -7.99 13.50 0.57
C SER A 33 -7.27 13.90 -0.71
N ILE A 34 -5.99 13.55 -0.82
CA ILE A 34 -5.16 13.76 -2.02
C ILE A 34 -5.76 13.01 -3.22
N ALA A 35 -6.16 11.73 -3.03
CA ALA A 35 -6.81 10.97 -4.10
C ALA A 35 -8.08 11.65 -4.61
N VAL A 36 -8.94 12.14 -3.71
CA VAL A 36 -10.17 12.86 -4.06
C VAL A 36 -9.86 14.15 -4.82
N GLN A 37 -8.82 14.88 -4.41
CA GLN A 37 -8.37 16.08 -5.12
C GLN A 37 -7.88 15.72 -6.54
N TRP A 38 -7.05 14.69 -6.68
CA TRP A 38 -6.58 14.24 -7.99
C TRP A 38 -7.73 13.85 -8.91
N VAL A 39 -8.73 13.12 -8.40
CA VAL A 39 -9.91 12.77 -9.19
C VAL A 39 -10.67 14.01 -9.64
N ASN A 40 -10.98 14.93 -8.73
CA ASN A 40 -11.85 16.07 -9.01
C ASN A 40 -11.17 17.16 -9.86
N GLU A 41 -9.84 17.27 -9.78
CA GLU A 41 -9.09 18.35 -10.42
C GLU A 41 -8.19 17.80 -11.53
N ASN A 42 -7.09 17.14 -11.16
CA ASN A 42 -6.02 16.81 -12.10
C ASN A 42 -6.44 15.77 -13.15
N ILE A 43 -6.90 14.60 -12.72
CA ILE A 43 -7.29 13.50 -13.61
C ILE A 43 -8.51 13.90 -14.45
N THR A 44 -9.47 14.62 -13.87
CA THR A 44 -10.61 15.16 -14.62
C THR A 44 -10.17 16.08 -15.76
N GLN A 45 -9.14 16.92 -15.55
CA GLN A 45 -8.58 17.77 -16.60
C GLN A 45 -7.87 16.95 -17.68
N GLU A 46 -7.03 15.99 -17.29
CA GLU A 46 -6.29 15.12 -18.24
C GLU A 46 -7.24 14.29 -19.12
N LEU A 47 -8.36 13.83 -18.57
CA LEU A 47 -9.36 13.03 -19.29
C LEU A 47 -10.42 13.88 -19.99
N GLN A 48 -10.36 15.21 -19.90
CA GLN A 48 -11.39 16.08 -20.43
C GLN A 48 -11.47 15.97 -21.96
N GLY A 49 -12.66 15.63 -22.47
CA GLY A 49 -12.90 15.50 -23.91
C GLY A 49 -12.52 14.14 -24.49
N LEU A 50 -11.94 13.23 -23.70
CA LEU A 50 -11.80 11.84 -24.10
C LEU A 50 -13.15 11.14 -24.05
N GLU A 51 -13.47 10.41 -25.11
CA GLU A 51 -14.62 9.53 -25.12
C GLU A 51 -14.29 8.26 -24.32
N PRO A 52 -15.17 7.78 -23.42
CA PRO A 52 -15.00 6.51 -22.75
C PRO A 52 -15.34 5.38 -23.73
N SER A 53 -14.56 5.23 -24.79
CA SER A 53 -14.67 4.17 -25.80
C SER A 53 -13.41 3.32 -25.87
N ASN A 54 -12.28 3.83 -25.36
CA ASN A 54 -10.98 3.17 -25.40
C ASN A 54 -10.31 3.15 -24.01
N GLN A 55 -10.47 2.03 -23.28
CA GLN A 55 -9.86 1.85 -21.96
C GLN A 55 -8.33 2.00 -21.98
N ALA A 56 -7.67 1.50 -23.04
CA ALA A 56 -6.20 1.52 -23.11
C ALA A 56 -5.64 2.94 -23.23
N GLU A 57 -6.36 3.84 -23.92
CA GLU A 57 -5.99 5.24 -24.04
C GLU A 57 -6.14 5.98 -22.72
N VAL A 58 -7.23 5.72 -22.00
CA VAL A 58 -7.44 6.27 -20.65
C VAL A 58 -6.36 5.77 -19.69
N ASP A 59 -6.12 4.45 -19.63
CA ASP A 59 -5.10 3.86 -18.75
C ASP A 59 -3.70 4.40 -19.08
N GLN A 60 -3.41 4.68 -20.36
CA GLN A 60 -2.12 5.26 -20.78
C GLN A 60 -1.98 6.72 -20.31
N THR A 61 -3.03 7.53 -20.44
CA THR A 61 -3.04 8.90 -19.93
C THR A 61 -2.86 8.92 -18.41
N GLU A 62 -3.57 8.05 -17.69
CA GLU A 62 -3.42 7.89 -16.24
C GLU A 62 -2.03 7.41 -15.83
N ALA A 63 -1.43 6.48 -16.60
CA ALA A 63 -0.06 6.01 -16.36
C ALA A 63 0.96 7.14 -16.51
N THR A 64 0.84 7.96 -17.56
CA THR A 64 1.70 9.13 -17.76
C THR A 64 1.49 10.18 -16.66
N PHE A 65 0.25 10.44 -16.27
CA PHE A 65 -0.05 11.31 -15.14
C PHE A 65 0.60 10.79 -13.84
N PHE A 66 0.52 9.49 -13.56
CA PHE A 66 1.11 8.88 -12.38
C PHE A 66 2.64 8.97 -12.39
N GLU A 67 3.29 8.68 -13.53
CA GLU A 67 4.75 8.82 -13.68
C GLU A 67 5.21 10.26 -13.41
N ASN A 68 4.48 11.25 -13.93
CA ASN A 68 4.76 12.67 -13.66
C ASN A 68 4.62 13.00 -12.16
N LYS A 69 3.60 12.47 -11.49
CA LYS A 69 3.39 12.70 -10.06
C LYS A 69 4.45 12.04 -9.18
N VAL A 70 4.93 10.86 -9.55
CA VAL A 70 6.07 10.20 -8.88
C VAL A 70 7.34 11.05 -9.02
N GLN A 71 7.55 11.65 -10.20
CA GLN A 71 8.70 12.52 -10.43
C GLN A 71 8.59 13.84 -9.64
N GLU A 72 7.43 14.46 -9.60
CA GLU A 72 7.15 15.68 -8.80
C GLU A 72 7.41 15.45 -7.30
N ASP A 73 6.97 14.31 -6.77
CA ASP A 73 7.17 13.92 -5.37
C ASP A 73 8.65 13.75 -5.04
N LYS A 74 9.38 13.02 -5.89
CA LYS A 74 10.84 12.84 -5.75
C LYS A 74 11.61 14.16 -5.79
N GLU A 75 11.21 15.09 -6.67
CA GLU A 75 11.80 16.43 -6.72
C GLU A 75 11.48 17.24 -5.46
N GLY A 76 10.26 17.12 -4.94
CA GLY A 76 9.84 17.72 -3.67
C GLY A 76 10.67 17.22 -2.48
N GLU A 77 10.85 15.91 -2.35
CA GLU A 77 11.67 15.31 -1.29
C GLU A 77 13.14 15.76 -1.38
N GLU A 78 13.70 15.87 -2.60
CA GLU A 78 15.08 16.34 -2.79
C GLU A 78 15.23 17.81 -2.37
N LEU A 79 14.26 18.66 -2.70
CA LEU A 79 14.24 20.07 -2.31
C LEU A 79 14.11 20.24 -0.79
N GLU A 80 13.23 19.48 -0.15
CA GLU A 80 13.06 19.49 1.31
C GLU A 80 14.37 19.08 2.02
N LYS A 81 14.98 18.00 1.58
CA LYS A 81 16.27 17.52 2.11
C LYS A 81 17.39 18.53 1.92
N SER A 82 17.42 19.23 0.78
CA SER A 82 18.40 20.29 0.51
C SER A 82 18.22 21.48 1.46
N LEU A 83 16.96 21.88 1.73
CA LEU A 83 16.64 22.98 2.62
C LEU A 83 16.97 22.66 4.09
N GLU A 84 16.70 21.42 4.52
CA GLU A 84 17.05 20.95 5.86
C GLU A 84 18.58 20.92 6.06
N ASN A 85 19.34 20.40 5.09
CA ASN A 85 20.80 20.41 5.13
C ASN A 85 21.40 21.83 5.16
N SER A 86 20.73 22.82 4.54
CA SER A 86 21.13 24.23 4.60
C SER A 86 20.83 24.87 5.97
N SER A 87 19.69 24.53 6.59
CA SER A 87 19.27 25.02 7.90
C SER A 87 20.19 24.56 9.04
N VAL A 88 20.68 23.31 9.01
CA VAL A 88 21.64 22.79 10.00
C VAL A 88 22.98 23.54 9.95
N HIS A 89 23.38 24.06 8.78
CA HIS A 89 24.63 24.80 8.62
C HIS A 89 24.60 26.23 9.21
N ILE A 90 23.43 26.84 9.38
CA ILE A 90 23.30 28.21 9.90
C ILE A 90 23.22 28.20 11.44
N SER A 91 22.65 27.17 12.06
CA SER A 91 22.54 27.09 13.52
C SER A 91 23.82 26.66 14.25
N SER A 92 24.82 26.12 13.54
CA SER A 92 26.09 25.67 14.13
C SER A 92 27.14 26.79 14.31
N SER A 93 26.88 28.01 13.83
CA SER A 93 27.88 29.11 13.82
C SER A 93 27.83 30.07 15.03
N LEU A 94 27.03 29.81 16.08
CA LEU A 94 26.86 30.75 17.21
C LEU A 94 27.10 30.16 18.62
N MET A 95 27.88 29.09 18.76
CA MET A 95 28.33 28.66 20.09
C MET A 95 29.85 28.80 20.25
N PRO A 96 30.35 29.61 21.22
CA PRO A 96 31.75 29.57 21.59
C PRO A 96 32.08 28.21 22.25
N PRO A 97 33.31 27.69 22.07
CA PRO A 97 33.68 26.36 22.54
C PRO A 97 33.64 26.30 24.08
N PRO A 98 33.03 25.27 24.70
CA PRO A 98 33.10 25.07 26.14
C PRO A 98 34.51 24.62 26.56
N PRO A 99 35.00 25.03 27.75
CA PRO A 99 36.32 24.67 28.23
C PRO A 99 36.42 23.17 28.54
N THR A 100 37.54 22.57 28.11
CA THR A 100 37.94 21.19 28.32
C THR A 100 38.14 20.86 29.80
N THR A 101 37.36 19.91 30.33
CA THR A 101 37.62 19.25 31.63
C THR A 101 38.15 17.83 31.43
N PRO A 102 39.07 17.32 32.28
CA PRO A 102 39.72 16.03 32.08
C PRO A 102 38.79 14.83 32.44
N PRO A 103 39.04 13.63 31.88
CA PRO A 103 38.20 12.45 32.11
C PRO A 103 38.44 11.83 33.51
N PRO A 104 37.38 11.32 34.19
CA PRO A 104 37.54 10.53 35.40
C PRO A 104 37.91 9.06 35.10
N PRO A 105 38.59 8.36 36.04
CA PRO A 105 39.13 7.01 35.83
C PRO A 105 38.05 5.90 35.90
N PRO A 106 38.32 4.72 35.31
CA PRO A 106 37.34 3.64 35.22
C PRO A 106 37.18 2.87 36.54
N PRO A 107 35.95 2.52 36.97
CA PRO A 107 35.77 1.67 38.14
C PRO A 107 35.98 0.18 37.84
N ALA A 108 36.56 -0.47 38.83
CA ALA A 108 37.15 -1.81 38.78
C ALA A 108 36.14 -2.96 38.65
N LYS A 109 36.64 -4.03 38.03
CA LYS A 109 36.05 -5.38 37.93
C LYS A 109 35.59 -5.91 39.30
N LYS A 110 34.35 -6.41 39.39
CA LYS A 110 33.95 -7.43 40.37
C LYS A 110 33.38 -8.67 39.69
N LYS A 111 33.93 -9.80 40.12
CA LYS A 111 33.67 -11.20 39.75
C LYS A 111 32.39 -11.75 40.39
N GLY A 112 31.80 -12.75 39.74
CA GLY A 112 30.83 -13.73 40.28
C GLY A 112 29.40 -13.42 39.84
N GLN A 113 28.58 -14.33 39.31
CA GLN A 113 28.38 -15.73 39.69
C GLN A 113 27.65 -16.50 38.55
N LYS A 114 27.68 -17.83 38.63
CA LYS A 114 27.41 -18.83 37.59
C LYS A 114 25.92 -19.08 37.25
N GLN A 115 25.74 -19.51 36.00
CA GLN A 115 24.80 -20.52 35.46
C GLN A 115 23.28 -20.22 35.39
N GLY A 116 22.82 -19.99 34.16
CA GLY A 116 21.49 -20.35 33.69
C GLY A 116 21.60 -20.85 32.25
N ARG A 117 21.45 -22.17 32.05
CA ARG A 117 21.50 -22.85 30.73
C ARG A 117 20.30 -22.39 29.90
N LYS A 118 20.47 -21.37 29.04
CA LYS A 118 19.52 -21.06 27.96
C LYS A 118 19.91 -21.89 26.75
N SER A 119 19.06 -22.86 26.42
CA SER A 119 19.13 -23.59 25.16
C SER A 119 18.94 -22.61 24.01
N THR A 120 20.03 -22.33 23.30
CA THR A 120 20.04 -21.63 22.02
C THR A 120 19.34 -22.53 21.00
N ILE A 121 18.04 -22.36 20.83
CA ILE A 121 17.39 -22.72 19.57
C ILE A 121 17.90 -21.68 18.58
N THR A 122 18.75 -22.13 17.66
CA THR A 122 19.15 -21.36 16.48
C THR A 122 17.90 -21.25 15.60
N GLU A 123 17.05 -20.26 15.89
CA GLU A 123 15.99 -19.87 14.98
C GLU A 123 16.67 -19.30 13.74
N LYS A 124 16.41 -19.94 12.59
CA LYS A 124 16.88 -19.46 11.29
C LYS A 124 16.43 -18.00 11.17
N PRO A 125 17.33 -17.03 10.91
CA PRO A 125 16.93 -15.64 10.78
C PRO A 125 15.77 -15.55 9.80
N LEU A 126 14.66 -14.99 10.28
CA LEU A 126 13.56 -14.63 9.39
C LEU A 126 14.15 -13.73 8.31
N PRO A 127 13.82 -13.96 7.02
CA PRO A 127 14.23 -13.04 5.98
C PRO A 127 13.82 -11.62 6.40
N PRO A 128 14.68 -10.62 6.14
CA PRO A 128 14.37 -9.25 6.48
C PRO A 128 12.99 -8.90 5.92
N PRO A 129 12.14 -8.17 6.67
CA PRO A 129 10.86 -7.71 6.17
C PRO A 129 11.07 -7.08 4.79
N GLU A 130 10.27 -7.51 3.82
CA GLU A 130 10.27 -6.90 2.50
C GLU A 130 10.04 -5.39 2.70
N PRO A 131 10.88 -4.52 2.09
CA PRO A 131 10.70 -3.08 2.21
C PRO A 131 9.27 -2.73 1.81
N VAL A 132 8.56 -1.95 2.63
CA VAL A 132 7.26 -1.41 2.23
C VAL A 132 7.52 -0.59 0.98
N GLU A 133 6.93 -1.00 -0.14
CA GLU A 133 7.04 -0.27 -1.39
C GLU A 133 6.52 1.14 -1.13
N PRO A 134 7.31 2.20 -1.36
CA PRO A 134 6.85 3.55 -1.11
C PRO A 134 5.67 3.84 -2.02
N VAL A 135 4.50 4.05 -1.41
CA VAL A 135 3.26 4.33 -2.13
C VAL A 135 3.07 5.83 -2.19
N LEU A 136 3.04 6.38 -3.40
CA LEU A 136 2.69 7.78 -3.61
C LEU A 136 1.28 8.05 -3.09
N CYS A 137 1.14 9.05 -2.21
CA CYS A 137 -0.16 9.49 -1.72
C CYS A 137 -1.06 9.89 -2.90
N GLY A 138 -2.31 9.44 -2.88
CA GLY A 138 -3.25 9.66 -4.00
C GLY A 138 -3.26 8.60 -5.09
N SER A 139 -2.28 7.68 -5.14
CA SER A 139 -2.18 6.62 -6.16
C SER A 139 -3.44 5.75 -6.32
N MET A 140 -4.25 5.59 -5.27
CA MET A 140 -5.54 4.90 -5.34
C MET A 140 -6.53 5.53 -6.34
N ALA A 141 -6.39 6.83 -6.62
CA ALA A 141 -7.20 7.54 -7.61
C ALA A 141 -7.08 6.92 -9.00
N ILE A 142 -5.88 6.48 -9.38
CA ILE A 142 -5.58 5.90 -10.70
C ILE A 142 -6.45 4.66 -10.93
N GLY A 143 -6.34 3.66 -10.05
CA GLY A 143 -7.14 2.44 -10.17
C GLY A 143 -8.65 2.70 -10.05
N ALA A 144 -9.06 3.69 -9.25
CA ALA A 144 -10.46 4.03 -9.07
C ALA A 144 -11.09 4.63 -10.33
N VAL A 145 -10.38 5.54 -11.00
CA VAL A 145 -10.84 6.17 -12.24
C VAL A 145 -10.79 5.17 -13.40
N SER A 146 -9.69 4.43 -13.59
CA SER A 146 -9.61 3.33 -14.57
C SER A 146 -10.80 2.36 -14.46
N LEU A 147 -11.12 1.90 -13.23
CA LEU A 147 -12.25 1.01 -12.99
C LEU A 147 -13.61 1.69 -13.24
N ALA A 148 -13.76 2.97 -12.90
CA ALA A 148 -14.98 3.74 -13.16
C ALA A 148 -15.23 3.89 -14.67
N VAL A 149 -14.17 4.12 -15.45
CA VAL A 149 -14.22 4.17 -16.91
C VAL A 149 -14.60 2.81 -17.48
N ALA A 150 -13.97 1.72 -17.04
CA ALA A 150 -14.29 0.36 -17.48
C ALA A 150 -15.77 0.00 -17.22
N LYS A 151 -16.28 0.38 -16.05
CA LYS A 151 -17.70 0.24 -15.70
C LYS A 151 -18.60 1.07 -16.62
N THR A 152 -18.20 2.29 -16.92
CA THR A 152 -18.95 3.20 -17.81
C THR A 152 -19.02 2.63 -19.22
N ILE A 153 -17.90 2.16 -19.78
CA ILE A 153 -17.87 1.51 -21.10
C ILE A 153 -18.78 0.27 -21.10
N ALA A 154 -18.69 -0.58 -20.09
CA ALA A 154 -19.53 -1.77 -19.97
C ALA A 154 -21.03 -1.42 -19.97
N VAL A 155 -21.43 -0.37 -19.22
CA VAL A 155 -22.80 0.13 -19.19
C VAL A 155 -23.24 0.68 -20.54
N LEU A 156 -22.40 1.50 -21.20
CA LEU A 156 -22.70 2.06 -22.53
C LEU A 156 -22.90 0.97 -23.57
N HIS A 157 -22.12 -0.11 -23.50
CA HIS A 157 -22.21 -1.25 -24.41
C HIS A 157 -23.26 -2.29 -23.98
N SER A 158 -24.04 -2.03 -22.93
CA SER A 158 -25.02 -2.98 -22.38
C SER A 158 -24.44 -4.37 -22.06
N ASN A 159 -23.16 -4.40 -21.65
CA ASN A 159 -22.43 -5.61 -21.34
C ASN A 159 -22.13 -5.70 -19.84
N PRO A 160 -22.13 -6.90 -19.25
CA PRO A 160 -21.59 -7.09 -17.91
C PRO A 160 -20.11 -6.69 -17.85
N LEU A 161 -19.67 -6.09 -16.73
CA LEU A 161 -18.28 -5.65 -16.55
C LEU A 161 -17.26 -6.76 -16.82
N TYR A 162 -17.51 -7.99 -16.35
CA TYR A 162 -16.60 -9.12 -16.58
C TYR A 162 -16.39 -9.42 -18.07
N PHE A 163 -17.41 -9.18 -18.90
CA PHE A 163 -17.36 -9.43 -20.34
C PHE A 163 -16.55 -8.33 -21.03
N HIS A 164 -16.73 -7.08 -20.60
CA HIS A 164 -15.90 -5.96 -21.05
C HIS A 164 -14.43 -6.21 -20.71
N ILE A 165 -14.09 -6.54 -19.46
CA ILE A 165 -12.72 -6.85 -19.02
C ILE A 165 -12.10 -7.99 -19.85
N ALA A 166 -12.86 -9.05 -20.11
CA ALA A 166 -12.38 -10.16 -20.92
C ALA A 166 -12.09 -9.72 -22.38
N SER A 167 -12.88 -8.80 -22.92
CA SER A 167 -12.69 -8.26 -24.27
C SER A 167 -11.45 -7.36 -24.38
N LEU A 168 -11.04 -6.70 -23.29
CA LEU A 168 -9.83 -5.86 -23.26
C LEU A 168 -8.53 -6.66 -23.49
N LYS A 169 -8.50 -7.96 -23.15
CA LYS A 169 -7.33 -8.82 -23.37
C LYS A 169 -7.16 -9.26 -24.82
N HIS A 170 -8.27 -9.36 -25.57
CA HIS A 170 -8.29 -9.83 -26.95
C HIS A 170 -9.24 -8.94 -27.79
N PRO A 171 -8.81 -7.74 -28.21
CA PRO A 171 -9.69 -6.77 -28.88
C PRO A 171 -10.35 -7.26 -30.18
N GLN A 172 -9.77 -8.28 -30.82
CA GLN A 172 -10.19 -8.82 -32.11
C GLN A 172 -11.14 -10.03 -31.99
N GLU A 173 -11.26 -10.65 -30.81
CA GLU A 173 -12.05 -11.88 -30.62
C GLU A 173 -12.97 -11.75 -29.41
N GLN A 174 -14.26 -12.06 -29.58
CA GLN A 174 -15.15 -12.15 -28.43
C GLN A 174 -14.75 -13.35 -27.55
N PRO A 175 -14.76 -13.21 -26.21
CA PRO A 175 -14.43 -14.30 -25.30
C PRO A 175 -15.34 -15.52 -25.50
N ALA A 176 -14.84 -16.56 -26.18
CA ALA A 176 -15.62 -17.76 -26.48
C ALA A 176 -15.94 -18.60 -25.22
N LYS A 177 -15.11 -18.49 -24.18
CA LYS A 177 -15.27 -19.22 -22.92
C LYS A 177 -14.73 -18.40 -21.76
N LEU A 178 -15.54 -18.27 -20.71
CA LEU A 178 -15.15 -17.67 -19.44
C LEU A 178 -15.01 -18.77 -18.39
N THR A 179 -14.01 -18.66 -17.52
CA THR A 179 -13.75 -19.63 -16.44
C THR A 179 -13.87 -18.93 -15.10
N ILE A 180 -14.58 -19.56 -14.16
CA ILE A 180 -14.65 -19.09 -12.77
C ILE A 180 -13.37 -19.52 -12.05
N PRO A 181 -12.64 -18.60 -11.38
CA PRO A 181 -11.43 -18.94 -10.66
C PRO A 181 -11.73 -19.82 -9.44
N LEU A 182 -10.73 -20.60 -9.01
CA LEU A 182 -10.82 -21.38 -7.77
C LEU A 182 -10.91 -20.41 -6.59
N LEU A 183 -11.92 -20.59 -5.74
CA LEU A 183 -12.15 -19.73 -4.59
C LEU A 183 -11.15 -20.03 -3.47
N MET A 184 -10.59 -18.98 -2.89
CA MET A 184 -9.75 -19.03 -1.70
C MET A 184 -10.45 -18.23 -0.61
N VAL A 185 -10.94 -18.92 0.43
CA VAL A 185 -11.75 -18.29 1.48
C VAL A 185 -10.93 -18.20 2.75
N SER A 186 -10.63 -16.98 3.21
CA SER A 186 -10.00 -16.77 4.51
C SER A 186 -11.00 -17.13 5.62
N LEU A 187 -10.69 -18.16 6.41
CA LEU A 187 -11.52 -18.63 7.53
C LEU A 187 -11.17 -17.91 8.82
N VAL A 188 -9.89 -17.61 9.00
CA VAL A 188 -9.34 -17.02 10.23
C VAL A 188 -8.18 -16.11 9.85
N SER A 189 -8.26 -14.84 10.23
CA SER A 189 -7.10 -13.95 10.26
C SER A 189 -6.28 -14.25 11.53
N CYS A 190 -4.97 -14.39 11.38
CA CYS A 190 -4.02 -14.74 12.43
C CYS A 190 -2.98 -13.63 12.59
N GLY A 191 -1.97 -13.84 13.43
CA GLY A 191 -0.92 -12.86 13.69
C GLY A 191 -1.23 -11.99 14.91
N LYS A 192 -0.46 -10.90 15.05
CA LYS A 192 -0.46 -10.02 16.23
C LYS A 192 -1.82 -9.35 16.48
N SER A 193 -2.64 -9.25 15.45
CA SER A 193 -3.97 -8.65 15.47
C SER A 193 -5.07 -9.63 15.88
N SER A 194 -4.83 -10.95 15.87
CA SER A 194 -5.86 -11.95 16.22
C SER A 194 -5.80 -12.35 17.71
N PRO A 195 -6.94 -12.55 18.38
CA PRO A 195 -6.96 -13.09 19.74
C PRO A 195 -6.49 -14.55 19.76
N GLY A 196 -5.25 -14.78 20.16
CA GLY A 196 -4.68 -16.14 20.26
C GLY A 196 -3.15 -16.17 20.27
N LYS A 197 -2.56 -17.37 20.22
CA LYS A 197 -1.10 -17.59 20.12
C LYS A 197 -0.63 -17.82 18.68
N LEU A 198 -1.46 -17.53 17.69
CA LEU A 198 -1.18 -17.79 16.26
C LEU A 198 -0.34 -16.67 15.63
N ASN A 199 0.75 -16.28 16.29
CA ASN A 199 1.63 -15.19 15.84
C ASN A 199 2.54 -15.57 14.67
N LEU A 200 2.54 -16.83 14.23
CA LEU A 200 3.40 -17.37 13.18
C LEU A 200 2.68 -17.52 11.82
N MET A 201 1.38 -17.26 11.76
CA MET A 201 0.56 -17.38 10.55
C MET A 201 -0.21 -16.09 10.34
N LYS A 202 -0.38 -15.64 9.08
CA LYS A 202 -1.17 -14.44 8.75
C LYS A 202 -2.65 -14.77 8.57
N GLU A 203 -2.95 -15.90 7.95
CA GLU A 203 -4.32 -16.34 7.70
C GLU A 203 -4.41 -17.86 7.53
N VAL A 204 -5.60 -18.42 7.79
CA VAL A 204 -5.96 -19.79 7.47
C VAL A 204 -6.97 -19.76 6.33
N ILE A 205 -6.58 -20.28 5.16
CA ILE A 205 -7.40 -20.27 3.94
C ILE A 205 -7.98 -21.65 3.67
N CYS A 206 -9.27 -21.71 3.38
CA CYS A 206 -9.94 -22.88 2.84
C CYS A 206 -10.05 -22.79 1.32
N ILE A 207 -9.67 -23.87 0.64
CA ILE A 207 -9.81 -24.03 -0.81
C ILE A 207 -10.86 -25.12 -1.05
N PRO A 208 -12.05 -24.81 -1.59
CA PRO A 208 -13.07 -25.80 -1.89
C PRO A 208 -12.56 -26.83 -2.91
N HIS A 209 -13.12 -28.03 -2.85
CA HIS A 209 -12.74 -29.10 -3.78
C HIS A 209 -13.01 -28.70 -5.25
N PRO A 210 -12.07 -28.97 -6.18
CA PRO A 210 -12.30 -28.76 -7.61
C PRO A 210 -13.53 -29.54 -8.07
N GLY A 211 -14.48 -28.88 -8.75
CA GLY A 211 -15.73 -29.48 -9.22
C GLY A 211 -16.99 -28.95 -8.54
N LEU A 212 -16.85 -28.13 -7.50
CA LEU A 212 -17.95 -27.33 -6.98
C LEU A 212 -18.23 -26.13 -7.88
N MET A 213 -19.51 -25.76 -8.02
CA MET A 213 -19.92 -24.56 -8.77
C MET A 213 -20.03 -23.35 -7.84
N ALA A 214 -19.57 -22.19 -8.30
CA ALA A 214 -19.85 -20.93 -7.63
C ALA A 214 -21.27 -20.47 -7.95
N LYS A 215 -22.00 -20.03 -6.92
CA LYS A 215 -23.34 -19.42 -7.06
C LYS A 215 -23.34 -18.06 -6.38
N GLN A 216 -23.77 -17.04 -7.10
CA GLN A 216 -24.06 -15.74 -6.49
C GLN A 216 -25.34 -15.86 -5.66
N VAL A 217 -25.27 -15.48 -4.39
CA VAL A 217 -26.43 -15.39 -3.49
C VAL A 217 -26.98 -13.97 -3.60
N PRO A 218 -28.31 -13.79 -3.74
CA PRO A 218 -28.95 -12.47 -3.83
C PRO A 218 -28.86 -11.67 -2.52
#